data_AF-A0A7H4M0K9-F1
#
_entry.id   AF-A0A7H4M0K9-F1
#
_cell.length_a   1.000
_cell.length_b   1.000
_cell.length_c   1.000
_cell.angle_alpha   90.00
_cell.angle_beta   90.00
_cell.angle_gamma   90.00
#
_symmetry.space_group_name_H-M   'P 1'
#
loop_
_entity.id
_entity.type
_entity.pdbx_description
1 polymer ?
#
loop_
_entity_poly.entity_id
_entity_poly.type
_entity_poly.pdbx_seq_one_letter_code
_entity_poly.pdbx_strand_id
1 'polypeptide(L)'
;MLSRYEVLAIVGTLDPHLADLPWISLDSLISGEGSRPLMRIFGELASAEQVSEINNLILKNFSLRRVIESVTILDTGKVINQVEQFLLRYEHLAGCDVPNDRKVALYVHISCLIERLIRNASPSHYSGKQCPESELVILREAFSVIENGYSVKIPAVELYYIHDILTRETEFIQEDQEF
;
A
#
# COMPACT_ATOMS: atom_id res chain seq x y z
N MET A 1 14.79 -6.68 27.90
CA MET A 1 14.81 -7.02 26.45
C MET A 1 15.29 -5.85 25.59
N LEU A 2 15.15 -4.58 26.00
CA LEU A 2 15.64 -3.40 25.27
C LEU A 2 17.11 -3.00 25.56
N SER A 3 17.78 -3.64 26.52
CA SER A 3 19.12 -3.26 27.02
C SER A 3 20.30 -3.52 26.05
N ARG A 4 20.02 -3.93 24.81
CA ARG A 4 21.03 -4.27 23.80
C ARG A 4 21.00 -3.37 22.56
N TYR A 5 20.02 -2.48 22.47
CA TYR A 5 19.82 -1.60 21.34
C TYR A 5 19.55 -0.19 21.87
N GLU A 6 20.10 0.81 21.19
CA GLU A 6 19.67 2.19 21.36
C GLU A 6 18.38 2.38 20.56
N VAL A 7 17.25 2.43 21.27
CA VAL A 7 15.94 2.55 20.65
C VAL A 7 15.67 4.03 20.40
N LEU A 8 15.57 4.41 19.13
CA LEU A 8 15.37 5.81 18.73
C LEU A 8 13.91 6.22 18.72
N ALA A 9 12.99 5.29 18.41
CA ALA A 9 11.56 5.51 18.39
C ALA A 9 10.77 4.20 18.40
N ILE A 10 9.47 4.30 18.70
CA ILE A 10 8.52 3.20 18.60
C ILE A 10 7.46 3.57 17.55
N VAL A 11 7.19 2.64 16.64
CA VAL A 11 6.13 2.78 15.63
C VAL A 11 5.06 1.73 15.90
N GLY A 12 3.80 2.13 15.94
CA GLY A 12 2.70 1.20 16.16
C GLY A 12 1.32 1.81 16.02
N THR A 13 0.29 0.97 16.08
CA THR A 13 -1.13 1.38 16.05
C THR A 13 -1.63 1.90 17.40
N LEU A 14 -0.96 1.51 18.49
CA LEU A 14 -1.29 1.92 19.86
C LEU A 14 -0.05 2.54 20.51
N ASP A 15 -0.26 3.62 21.26
CA ASP A 15 0.78 4.27 22.05
C ASP A 15 1.11 3.39 23.27
N PRO A 16 2.36 2.90 23.40
CA PRO A 16 2.78 2.12 24.57
C PRO A 16 2.95 2.99 25.83
N HIS A 17 2.78 4.31 25.74
CA HIS A 17 2.91 5.28 26.82
C HIS A 17 4.27 5.22 27.54
N LEU A 18 5.34 5.16 26.75
CA LEU A 18 6.72 5.16 27.25
C LEU A 18 7.26 6.60 27.25
N ALA A 19 7.47 7.16 28.44
CA ALA A 19 7.83 8.58 28.61
C ALA A 19 9.15 8.99 27.94
N ASP A 20 10.11 8.06 27.82
CA ASP A 20 11.47 8.36 27.36
C ASP A 20 11.70 8.06 25.88
N LEU A 21 10.68 7.55 25.15
CA LEU A 21 10.81 7.16 23.75
C LEU A 21 9.73 7.83 22.90
N PRO A 22 10.11 8.50 21.79
CA PRO A 22 9.12 9.06 20.89
C PRO A 22 8.31 7.93 20.24
N TRP A 23 6.99 8.02 20.36
CA TRP A 23 6.06 7.15 19.67
C TRP A 23 5.55 7.83 18.40
N ILE A 24 5.50 7.07 17.31
CA ILE A 24 4.95 7.49 16.03
C ILE A 24 3.76 6.59 15.72
N SER A 25 2.58 7.20 15.63
CA SER A 25 1.39 6.50 15.17
C SER A 25 1.59 6.00 13.75
N LEU A 26 1.19 4.75 13.50
CA LEU A 26 1.11 4.23 12.15
C LEU A 26 0.16 5.07 11.28
N ASP A 27 -0.96 5.54 11.84
CA ASP A 27 -1.91 6.40 11.12
C ASP A 27 -1.27 7.72 10.67
N SER A 28 -0.36 8.26 11.48
CA SER A 28 0.40 9.46 11.13
C SER A 28 1.37 9.22 9.98
N LEU A 29 2.02 8.05 9.92
CA LEU A 29 2.87 7.68 8.79
C LEU A 29 2.06 7.48 7.51
N ILE A 30 0.87 6.88 7.63
CA ILE A 30 -0.09 6.66 6.55
C ILE A 30 -0.64 7.99 6.03
N SER A 31 -0.94 8.95 6.90
CA SER A 31 -1.44 10.27 6.51
C SER A 31 -0.35 11.23 5.99
N GLY A 32 0.93 10.81 5.99
CA GLY A 32 2.07 11.62 5.57
C GLY A 32 2.60 12.60 6.63
N GLU A 33 1.86 12.84 7.71
CA GLU A 33 2.25 13.72 8.83
C GLU A 33 3.39 13.14 9.68
N GLY A 34 3.58 11.82 9.62
CA GLY A 34 4.64 11.08 10.35
C GLY A 34 6.05 11.32 9.80
N SER A 35 6.16 11.98 8.64
CA SER A 35 7.44 12.43 8.08
C SER A 35 8.17 13.42 8.99
N ARG A 36 7.44 14.27 9.73
CA ARG A 36 8.03 15.25 10.66
C ARG A 36 8.72 14.58 11.86
N PRO A 37 8.10 13.63 12.58
CA PRO A 37 8.79 12.81 13.57
C PRO A 37 10.03 12.11 13.02
N LEU A 38 9.92 11.47 11.85
CA LEU A 38 11.06 10.77 11.23
C LEU A 38 12.20 11.73 10.89
N MET A 39 11.89 12.92 10.37
CA MET A 39 12.89 13.96 10.10
C MET A 39 13.55 14.46 11.39
N ARG A 40 12.81 14.50 12.50
CA ARG A 40 13.38 14.89 13.80
C ARG A 40 14.34 13.84 14.36
N ILE A 41 14.10 12.57 14.08
CA ILE A 41 14.93 11.45 14.55
C ILE A 41 16.15 11.24 13.63
N PHE A 42 15.94 11.31 12.32
CA PHE A 42 16.94 10.95 11.32
C PHE A 42 17.55 12.14 10.58
N GLY A 43 17.04 13.36 10.74
CA GLY A 43 17.45 14.52 9.93
C GLY A 43 18.91 14.96 10.12
N GLU A 44 19.56 14.58 11.22
CA GLU A 44 21.01 14.78 11.41
C GLU A 44 21.86 13.71 10.70
N LEU A 45 21.24 12.58 10.31
CA LEU A 45 21.90 11.39 9.75
C LEU A 45 21.50 11.11 8.30
N ALA A 46 20.39 11.68 7.82
CA ALA A 46 19.77 11.37 6.54
C ALA A 46 19.17 12.62 5.90
N SER A 47 19.20 12.68 4.56
CA SER A 47 18.55 13.74 3.79
C SER A 47 17.02 13.61 3.83
N ALA A 48 16.30 14.67 3.45
CA ALA A 48 14.84 14.63 3.38
C ALA A 48 14.30 13.54 2.44
N GLU A 49 15.02 13.27 1.35
CA GLU A 49 14.69 12.20 0.39
C GLU A 49 14.88 10.81 1.03
N GLN A 50 15.97 10.60 1.76
CA GLN A 50 16.21 9.37 2.51
C GLN A 50 15.19 9.14 3.63
N VAL A 51 14.75 10.21 4.31
CA VAL A 51 13.69 10.13 5.32
C VAL A 51 12.34 9.74 4.68
N SER A 52 12.04 10.27 3.50
CA SER A 52 10.87 9.87 2.71
C SER A 52 10.95 8.39 2.32
N GLU A 53 12.13 7.92 1.90
CA GLU A 53 12.37 6.52 1.58
C GLU A 53 12.21 5.61 2.80
N ILE A 54 12.73 6.01 3.97
CA ILE A 54 12.50 5.31 5.24
C ILE A 54 11.01 5.20 5.56
N ASN A 55 10.24 6.28 5.41
CA ASN A 55 8.79 6.26 5.61
C ASN A 55 8.11 5.25 4.67
N ASN A 56 8.45 5.29 3.37
CA ASN A 56 7.93 4.34 2.39
C ASN A 56 8.27 2.89 2.74
N LEU A 57 9.49 2.62 3.20
CA LEU A 57 9.92 1.30 3.63
C LEU A 57 9.20 0.82 4.89
N ILE A 58 8.92 1.71 5.84
CA ILE A 58 8.12 1.37 7.04
C ILE A 58 6.69 1.04 6.62
N LEU A 59 6.04 1.88 5.81
CA LEU A 59 4.68 1.64 5.30
C LEU A 59 4.59 0.34 4.50
N LYS A 60 5.59 0.08 3.65
CA LYS A 60 5.73 -1.18 2.95
C LYS A 60 5.74 -2.33 3.95
N ASN A 61 6.66 -2.32 4.93
CA ASN A 61 6.79 -3.36 5.97
C ASN A 61 5.51 -3.61 6.78
N PHE A 62 4.75 -2.56 7.12
CA PHE A 62 3.46 -2.75 7.81
C PHE A 62 2.37 -3.30 6.90
N SER A 63 2.31 -2.82 5.65
CA SER A 63 1.43 -3.39 4.64
C SER A 63 1.79 -4.85 4.37
N LEU A 64 3.09 -5.20 4.40
CA LEU A 64 3.56 -6.59 4.30
C LEU A 64 2.92 -7.44 5.37
N ARG A 65 2.96 -6.99 6.62
CA ARG A 65 2.42 -7.76 7.75
C ARG A 65 0.93 -8.00 7.60
N ARG A 66 0.13 -6.99 7.23
CA ARG A 66 -1.30 -7.17 6.93
C ARG A 66 -1.54 -8.12 5.76
N VAL A 67 -0.76 -7.98 4.68
CA VAL A 67 -0.85 -8.86 3.51
C VAL A 67 -0.41 -10.29 3.85
N ILE A 68 0.61 -10.48 4.69
CA ILE A 68 1.07 -11.78 5.20
C ILE A 68 -0.02 -12.44 6.05
N GLU A 69 -0.74 -11.67 6.86
CA GLU A 69 -1.85 -12.17 7.68
C GLU A 69 -3.09 -12.50 6.83
N SER A 70 -3.33 -11.79 5.73
CA SER A 70 -4.50 -11.98 4.86
C SER A 70 -4.28 -12.98 3.73
N VAL A 71 -3.03 -13.22 3.30
CA VAL A 71 -2.69 -14.04 2.12
C VAL A 71 -2.06 -15.36 2.55
N THR A 72 -2.78 -16.47 2.34
CA THR A 72 -2.40 -17.77 2.91
C THR A 72 -1.48 -18.60 2.01
N ILE A 73 -1.38 -18.29 0.70
CA ILE A 73 -0.73 -19.17 -0.29
C ILE A 73 0.42 -18.50 -1.06
N LEU A 74 0.43 -17.17 -1.21
CA LEU A 74 1.41 -16.49 -2.06
C LEU A 74 2.70 -16.14 -1.32
N ASP A 75 3.80 -16.15 -2.07
CA ASP A 75 5.03 -15.49 -1.64
C ASP A 75 4.76 -14.00 -1.48
N THR A 76 4.62 -13.59 -0.23
CA THR A 76 4.25 -12.23 0.14
C THR A 76 5.27 -11.25 -0.41
N GLY A 77 6.57 -11.55 -0.30
CA GLY A 77 7.67 -10.76 -0.87
C GLY A 77 7.51 -10.51 -2.37
N LYS A 78 7.12 -11.55 -3.13
CA LYS A 78 6.81 -11.41 -4.56
C LYS A 78 5.58 -10.53 -4.80
N VAL A 79 4.51 -10.71 -4.02
CA VAL A 79 3.27 -9.93 -4.16
C VAL A 79 3.56 -8.44 -4.03
N ILE A 80 4.24 -8.01 -2.99
CA ILE A 80 4.40 -6.57 -2.78
C ILE A 80 5.44 -5.96 -3.69
N ASN A 81 6.47 -6.70 -4.10
CA ASN A 81 7.33 -6.22 -5.18
C ASN A 81 6.48 -5.94 -6.44
N GLN A 82 5.51 -6.80 -6.77
CA GLN A 82 4.63 -6.59 -7.92
C GLN A 82 3.70 -5.38 -7.73
N VAL A 83 3.15 -5.18 -6.52
CA VAL A 83 2.34 -3.99 -6.23
C VAL A 83 3.18 -2.70 -6.25
N GLU A 84 4.42 -2.74 -5.76
CA GLU A 84 5.34 -1.61 -5.80
C GLU A 84 5.71 -1.23 -7.23
N GLN A 85 6.00 -2.22 -8.08
CA GLN A 85 6.24 -1.98 -9.50
C GLN A 85 5.01 -1.42 -10.22
N PHE A 86 3.80 -1.88 -9.84
CA PHE A 86 2.56 -1.29 -10.32
C PHE A 86 2.44 0.19 -9.93
N LEU A 87 2.68 0.52 -8.66
CA LEU A 87 2.61 1.90 -8.15
C LEU A 87 3.61 2.80 -8.87
N LEU A 88 4.88 2.38 -8.96
CA LEU A 88 5.92 3.14 -9.66
C LEU A 88 5.57 3.39 -11.12
N ARG A 89 5.04 2.38 -11.81
CA ARG A 89 4.61 2.49 -13.20
C ARG A 89 3.39 3.41 -13.34
N TYR A 90 2.43 3.31 -12.44
CA TYR A 90 1.27 4.20 -12.42
C TYR A 90 1.68 5.65 -12.18
N GLU A 91 2.48 5.94 -11.16
CA GLU A 91 2.98 7.29 -10.84
C GLU A 91 3.72 7.90 -12.04
N HIS A 92 4.56 7.09 -12.71
CA HIS A 92 5.27 7.51 -13.92
C HIS A 92 4.33 7.84 -15.10
N LEU A 93 3.32 7.01 -15.35
CA LEU A 93 2.38 7.18 -16.47
C LEU A 93 1.36 8.29 -16.20
N ALA A 94 0.92 8.45 -14.96
CA ALA A 94 -0.04 9.47 -14.54
C ALA A 94 0.62 10.83 -14.28
N GLY A 95 1.94 10.86 -14.07
CA GLY A 95 2.69 12.08 -13.77
C GLY A 95 2.37 12.67 -12.40
N CYS A 96 1.93 11.85 -11.45
CA CYS A 96 1.59 12.26 -10.09
C CYS A 96 2.04 11.20 -9.07
N ASP A 97 2.38 11.65 -7.87
CA ASP A 97 2.65 10.75 -6.75
C ASP A 97 1.34 10.28 -6.12
N VAL A 98 1.25 8.99 -5.80
CA VAL A 98 0.11 8.44 -5.07
C VAL A 98 0.29 8.70 -3.57
N PRO A 99 -0.68 9.35 -2.91
CA PRO A 99 -0.71 9.53 -1.46
C PRO A 99 -0.53 8.23 -0.67
N ASN A 100 0.07 8.33 0.53
CA ASN A 100 0.42 7.18 1.35
C ASN A 100 -0.79 6.34 1.80
N ASP A 101 -1.90 6.98 2.14
CA ASP A 101 -3.17 6.31 2.48
C ASP A 101 -3.70 5.47 1.32
N ARG A 102 -3.63 6.00 0.10
CA ARG A 102 -3.99 5.29 -1.13
C ARG A 102 -3.02 4.16 -1.44
N LYS A 103 -1.71 4.35 -1.23
CA LYS A 103 -0.70 3.29 -1.38
C LYS A 103 -1.04 2.09 -0.48
N VAL A 104 -1.37 2.33 0.79
CA VAL A 104 -1.76 1.26 1.73
C VAL A 104 -3.03 0.55 1.27
N ALA A 105 -4.06 1.29 0.86
CA ALA A 105 -5.30 0.70 0.33
C ALA A 105 -5.03 -0.18 -0.91
N LEU A 106 -4.18 0.28 -1.83
CA LEU A 106 -3.78 -0.46 -3.02
C LEU A 106 -2.96 -1.71 -2.68
N TYR A 107 -2.04 -1.63 -1.72
CA TYR A 107 -1.30 -2.81 -1.24
C TYR A 107 -2.24 -3.90 -0.75
N VAL A 108 -3.26 -3.55 0.03
CA VAL A 108 -4.23 -4.54 0.52
C VAL A 108 -5.10 -5.06 -0.62
N HIS A 109 -5.74 -4.16 -1.39
CA HIS A 109 -6.70 -4.55 -2.43
C HIS A 109 -6.06 -5.40 -3.54
N ILE A 110 -4.91 -4.96 -4.06
CA ILE A 110 -4.23 -5.67 -5.14
C ILE A 110 -3.69 -7.02 -4.66
N SER A 111 -3.21 -7.10 -3.41
CA SER A 111 -2.76 -8.39 -2.86
C SER A 111 -3.90 -9.40 -2.78
N CYS A 112 -5.05 -8.99 -2.25
CA CYS A 112 -6.26 -9.81 -2.23
C CYS A 112 -6.73 -10.18 -3.64
N LEU A 113 -6.67 -9.24 -4.59
CA LEU A 113 -7.02 -9.48 -5.99
C LEU A 113 -6.12 -10.55 -6.63
N ILE A 114 -4.79 -10.43 -6.49
CA ILE A 114 -3.84 -11.40 -7.04
C ILE A 114 -4.15 -12.79 -6.49
N GLU A 115 -4.42 -12.92 -5.18
CA GLU A 115 -4.80 -14.18 -4.57
C GLU A 115 -6.10 -14.75 -5.15
N ARG A 116 -7.15 -13.93 -5.27
CA ARG A 116 -8.42 -14.36 -5.89
C ARG A 116 -8.23 -14.86 -7.31
N LEU A 117 -7.44 -14.15 -8.12
CA LEU A 117 -7.19 -14.50 -9.53
C LEU A 117 -6.44 -15.83 -9.67
N ILE A 118 -5.43 -16.07 -8.83
CA ILE A 118 -4.67 -17.32 -8.85
C ILE A 118 -5.54 -18.50 -8.41
N ARG A 119 -6.49 -18.27 -7.51
CA ARG A 119 -7.47 -19.28 -7.07
C ARG A 119 -8.60 -19.53 -8.08
N ASN A 120 -8.60 -18.86 -9.23
CA ASN A 120 -9.71 -18.86 -10.20
C ASN A 120 -11.07 -18.51 -9.56
N ALA A 121 -11.06 -17.70 -8.49
CA ALA A 121 -12.30 -17.17 -7.94
C ALA A 121 -12.89 -16.15 -8.91
N SER A 122 -14.19 -16.24 -9.18
CA SER A 122 -14.86 -15.36 -10.14
C SER A 122 -14.86 -13.92 -9.63
N PRO A 123 -14.61 -12.92 -10.49
CA PRO A 123 -14.66 -11.53 -10.06
C PRO A 123 -16.08 -11.12 -9.63
N SER A 124 -16.17 -10.48 -8.47
CA SER A 124 -17.40 -9.87 -7.96
C SER A 124 -17.90 -8.78 -8.90
N HIS A 125 -19.21 -8.71 -9.12
CA HIS A 125 -19.83 -7.71 -9.99
C HIS A 125 -19.51 -6.27 -9.55
N TYR A 126 -19.23 -5.40 -10.53
CA TYR A 126 -19.11 -3.96 -10.31
C TYR A 126 -20.41 -3.25 -10.64
N SER A 127 -20.84 -2.34 -9.76
CA SER A 127 -21.96 -1.43 -10.00
C SER A 127 -21.54 0.05 -9.92
N GLY A 128 -20.25 0.36 -10.05
CA GLY A 128 -19.75 1.73 -9.91
C GLY A 128 -19.75 2.56 -11.20
N LYS A 129 -19.39 3.83 -11.07
CA LYS A 129 -19.48 4.86 -12.12
C LYS A 129 -18.47 4.66 -13.25
N GLN A 130 -18.83 5.20 -14.42
CA GLN A 130 -17.97 5.26 -15.61
C GLN A 130 -16.68 6.05 -15.31
N CYS A 131 -15.54 5.42 -15.58
CA CYS A 131 -14.21 6.01 -15.57
C CYS A 131 -13.84 6.48 -16.99
N PRO A 132 -13.13 7.61 -17.16
CA PRO A 132 -12.62 8.03 -18.46
C PRO A 132 -11.73 6.95 -19.09
N GLU A 133 -11.93 6.65 -20.38
CA GLU A 133 -11.16 5.62 -21.10
C GLU A 133 -9.65 5.87 -21.05
N SER A 134 -9.23 7.14 -21.03
CA SER A 134 -7.82 7.53 -20.91
C SER A 134 -7.17 7.06 -19.62
N GLU A 135 -7.89 7.08 -18.49
CA GLU A 135 -7.37 6.63 -17.20
C GLU A 135 -7.35 5.10 -17.11
N LEU A 136 -8.34 4.43 -17.72
CA LEU A 136 -8.34 2.97 -17.83
C LEU A 136 -7.16 2.45 -18.65
N VAL A 137 -6.75 3.16 -19.70
CA VAL A 137 -5.56 2.81 -20.49
C VAL A 137 -4.30 2.87 -19.63
N ILE A 138 -4.13 3.94 -18.84
CA ILE A 138 -3.00 4.08 -17.92
C ILE A 138 -2.99 2.93 -16.90
N LEU A 139 -4.15 2.63 -16.31
CA LEU A 139 -4.27 1.55 -15.34
C LEU A 139 -3.98 0.18 -15.94
N ARG A 140 -4.49 -0.12 -17.15
CA ARG A 140 -4.16 -1.36 -17.87
C ARG A 140 -2.66 -1.50 -18.09
N GLU A 141 -2.01 -0.42 -18.50
CA GLU A 141 -0.58 -0.39 -18.75
C GLU A 141 0.23 -0.58 -17.45
N ALA A 142 -0.22 0.02 -16.34
CA ALA A 142 0.39 -0.19 -15.02
C ALA A 142 0.21 -1.65 -14.54
N PHE A 143 -0.98 -2.23 -14.72
CA PHE A 143 -1.29 -3.60 -14.32
C PHE A 143 -0.57 -4.68 -15.14
N SER A 144 -0.01 -4.33 -16.30
CA SER A 144 0.75 -5.27 -17.14
C SER A 144 1.86 -6.00 -16.37
N VAL A 145 2.48 -5.35 -15.39
CA VAL A 145 3.55 -5.95 -14.56
C VAL A 145 2.99 -7.13 -13.75
N ILE A 146 1.83 -6.94 -13.14
CA ILE A 146 1.14 -7.97 -12.33
C ILE A 146 0.57 -9.07 -13.23
N GLU A 147 -0.07 -8.71 -14.35
CA GLU A 147 -0.60 -9.68 -15.32
C GLU A 147 0.50 -10.63 -15.80
N ASN A 148 1.66 -10.08 -16.15
CA ASN A 148 2.81 -10.86 -16.61
C ASN A 148 3.45 -11.65 -15.46
N GLY A 149 3.61 -11.04 -14.28
CA GLY A 149 4.27 -11.64 -13.12
C GLY A 149 3.54 -12.85 -12.53
N TYR A 150 2.21 -12.92 -12.70
CA TYR A 150 1.36 -14.00 -12.22
C TYR A 150 0.62 -14.76 -13.32
N SER A 151 0.81 -14.39 -14.59
CA SER A 151 0.09 -14.98 -15.74
C SER A 151 -1.44 -14.93 -15.58
N VAL A 152 -1.94 -13.82 -15.04
CA VAL A 152 -3.37 -13.57 -14.82
C VAL A 152 -3.87 -12.45 -15.73
N LYS A 153 -5.18 -12.33 -15.89
CA LYS A 153 -5.82 -11.18 -16.53
C LYS A 153 -6.64 -10.41 -15.52
N ILE A 154 -6.41 -9.11 -15.44
CA ILE A 154 -7.13 -8.23 -14.53
C ILE A 154 -8.50 -7.92 -15.17
N PRO A 155 -9.61 -8.29 -14.51
CA PRO A 155 -10.94 -7.98 -15.01
C PRO A 155 -11.18 -6.47 -15.06
N ALA A 156 -11.97 -6.00 -16.03
CA ALA A 156 -12.27 -4.57 -16.17
C ALA A 156 -12.91 -3.97 -14.91
N VAL A 157 -13.74 -4.74 -14.19
CA VAL A 157 -14.31 -4.37 -12.87
C VAL A 157 -13.24 -3.87 -11.90
N GLU A 158 -12.11 -4.56 -11.82
CA GLU A 158 -11.06 -4.24 -10.85
C GLU A 158 -10.33 -2.94 -11.21
N LEU A 159 -10.25 -2.61 -12.51
CA LEU A 159 -9.68 -1.32 -12.94
C LEU A 159 -10.51 -0.14 -12.40
N TYR A 160 -11.84 -0.28 -12.36
CA TYR A 160 -12.70 0.76 -11.80
C TYR A 160 -12.56 0.87 -10.27
N TYR A 161 -12.45 -0.25 -9.55
CA TYR A 161 -12.18 -0.20 -8.10
C TYR A 161 -10.85 0.49 -7.79
N ILE A 162 -9.81 0.19 -8.57
CA ILE A 162 -8.49 0.80 -8.39
C ILE A 162 -8.52 2.29 -8.70
N HIS A 163 -9.21 2.69 -9.78
CA HIS A 163 -9.44 4.09 -10.07
C HIS A 163 -10.17 4.80 -8.91
N ASP A 164 -11.19 4.18 -8.33
CA ASP A 164 -11.91 4.75 -7.18
C ASP A 164 -10.99 4.89 -5.95
N ILE A 165 -10.12 3.91 -5.67
CA ILE A 165 -9.12 4.03 -4.59
C ILE A 165 -8.14 5.17 -4.87
N LEU A 166 -7.74 5.35 -6.13
CA LEU A 166 -6.81 6.40 -6.54
C LEU A 166 -7.41 7.81 -6.53
N THR A 167 -8.73 7.94 -6.67
CA THR A 167 -9.42 9.23 -6.86
C THR A 167 -10.28 9.67 -5.68
N ARG A 168 -10.78 8.75 -4.84
CA ARG A 168 -11.59 9.09 -3.67
C ARG A 168 -10.73 9.43 -2.44
N GLU A 169 -11.35 10.13 -1.49
CA GLU A 169 -10.91 10.15 -0.09
C GLU A 169 -11.28 8.79 0.51
N THR A 170 -10.33 8.13 1.15
CA THR A 170 -10.42 6.76 1.63
C THR A 170 -11.43 6.62 2.77
N GLU A 171 -12.71 6.38 2.46
CA GLU A 171 -13.57 5.62 3.37
C GLU A 171 -13.10 4.16 3.27
N PHE A 172 -12.49 3.67 4.35
CA PHE A 172 -12.10 2.27 4.50
C PHE A 172 -13.22 1.36 3.97
N ILE A 173 -12.90 0.57 2.95
CA ILE A 173 -13.80 -0.43 2.39
C ILE A 173 -14.27 -1.30 3.56
N GLN A 174 -15.56 -1.20 3.89
CA GLN A 174 -16.20 -2.03 4.90
C GLN A 174 -16.01 -3.50 4.50
N GLU A 175 -15.54 -4.29 5.46
CA GLU A 175 -15.60 -5.74 5.44
C GLU A 175 -17.05 -6.14 5.19
N ASP A 176 -17.41 -6.44 3.94
CA ASP A 176 -18.61 -7.19 3.63
C ASP A 176 -18.42 -7.86 2.26
N GLN A 177 -17.69 -8.97 2.27
CA GLN A 177 -18.03 -10.11 1.42
C GLN A 177 -17.85 -11.38 2.26
N GLU A 178 -18.98 -11.98 2.64
CA GLU A 178 -19.07 -13.27 3.30
C GLU A 178 -18.21 -14.33 2.58
N PHE A 179 -17.56 -15.16 3.41
CA PHE A 179 -16.73 -16.31 3.04
C PHE A 179 -17.49 -17.39 2.25
#